data_AF-A0A9D2MKJ3-F1
#
_entry.id   AF-A0A9D2MKJ3-F1
#
_cell.length_a   1.000
_cell.length_b   1.000
_cell.length_c   1.000
_cell.angle_alpha   90.00
_cell.angle_beta   90.00
_cell.angle_gamma   90.00
#
_symmetry.space_group_name_H-M   'P 1'
#
loop_
_entity.id
_entity.type
_entity.pdbx_description
1 polymer ?
#
loop_
_entity_poly.entity_id
_entity_poly.type
_entity_poly.pdbx_seq_one_letter_code
_entity_poly.pdbx_strand_id
1 'polypeptide(L)'
;MKKLSFTKDQWPSLFSLAIVILCYAGEKAMKRLVPWSETSALIQAFVFTVAVAAVYLILSKAKDAYFGMIAGIFAFKILPPDIEMLRAYNMDASCVYFIVRKMALVLFLYTIYRLYLRSKKGQADPIRALPVAALLLVVPFLTGMSNDFEQYAYIKTGSMMLPYALDAGFYIAAMCVLGVVCVLFRGRNAALVCDFSMIGFVVGGARKLCSALIILNANLHLSKSYICWIAIYAVLIAAFAVLRKKTAGSALIFSGAARKS
;
A
#
# COMPACT_ATOMS: atom_id res chain seq x y z
N MET A 1 -9.64 -4.92 -27.73
CA MET A 1 -9.04 -4.38 -26.49
C MET A 1 -9.20 -2.86 -26.50
N LYS A 2 -9.89 -2.25 -25.51
CA LYS A 2 -9.93 -0.78 -25.40
C LYS A 2 -8.54 -0.28 -24.99
N LYS A 3 -7.97 0.65 -25.75
CA LYS A 3 -6.70 1.31 -25.37
C LYS A 3 -6.88 2.01 -24.02
N LEU A 4 -6.02 1.69 -23.06
CA LEU A 4 -5.86 2.47 -21.83
C LEU A 4 -5.23 3.81 -22.20
N SER A 5 -6.01 4.89 -22.13
CA SER A 5 -5.52 6.26 -22.35
C SER A 5 -5.59 7.04 -21.05
N PHE A 6 -4.44 7.44 -20.53
CA PHE A 6 -4.33 8.33 -19.37
C PHE A 6 -4.24 9.78 -19.81
N THR A 7 -4.86 10.68 -19.06
CA THR A 7 -4.78 12.12 -19.32
C THR A 7 -3.46 12.70 -18.79
N LYS A 8 -3.01 13.83 -19.36
CA LYS A 8 -1.78 14.53 -18.91
C LYS A 8 -1.78 14.84 -17.41
N ASP A 9 -2.95 15.07 -16.82
CA ASP A 9 -3.12 15.40 -15.41
C ASP A 9 -2.99 14.18 -14.46
N GLN A 10 -3.08 12.95 -14.99
CA GLN A 10 -2.97 11.70 -14.23
C GLN A 10 -1.53 11.22 -14.12
N TRP A 11 -0.68 11.57 -15.09
CA TRP A 11 0.73 11.16 -15.15
C TRP A 11 1.54 11.49 -13.89
N PRO A 12 1.44 12.69 -13.29
CA PRO A 12 2.16 12.99 -12.05
C PRO A 12 1.81 12.01 -10.93
N SER A 13 0.53 11.73 -10.73
CA SER A 13 0.06 10.80 -9.69
C SER A 13 0.49 9.36 -9.95
N LEU A 14 0.45 8.92 -11.22
CA LEU A 14 0.92 7.58 -11.61
C LEU A 14 2.44 7.44 -11.43
N PHE A 15 3.21 8.48 -11.76
CA PHE A 15 4.64 8.50 -11.58
C PHE A 15 5.02 8.47 -10.09
N SER A 16 4.33 9.24 -9.25
CA SER A 16 4.46 9.14 -7.78
C SER A 16 4.16 7.74 -7.26
N LEU A 17 3.08 7.12 -7.73
CA LEU A 17 2.73 5.75 -7.35
C LEU A 17 3.82 4.76 -7.76
N ALA A 18 4.36 4.89 -8.98
CA ALA A 18 5.46 4.06 -9.46
C ALA A 18 6.71 4.18 -8.59
N ILE A 19 7.10 5.40 -8.21
CA ILE A 19 8.23 5.62 -7.30
C ILE A 19 7.98 4.94 -5.95
N VAL A 20 6.78 5.10 -5.36
CA VAL A 20 6.44 4.48 -4.07
C VAL A 20 6.55 2.95 -4.16
N ILE A 21 6.01 2.34 -5.22
CA ILE A 21 6.08 0.89 -5.43
C ILE A 21 7.53 0.42 -5.64
N LEU A 22 8.33 1.18 -6.41
CA LEU A 22 9.75 0.87 -6.62
C LEU A 22 10.56 0.99 -5.33
N CYS A 23 10.32 2.00 -4.49
CA CYS A 23 10.97 2.11 -3.19
C CYS A 23 10.61 0.94 -2.28
N TYR A 24 9.35 0.52 -2.28
CA TYR A 24 8.91 -0.65 -1.52
C TYR A 24 9.56 -1.94 -2.00
N ALA A 25 9.58 -2.18 -3.31
CA ALA A 25 10.24 -3.33 -3.90
C ALA A 25 11.75 -3.29 -3.64
N GLY A 26 12.37 -2.11 -3.75
CA GLY A 26 13.78 -1.87 -3.49
C GLY A 26 14.18 -2.17 -2.04
N GLU A 27 13.43 -1.70 -1.04
CA GLU A 27 13.71 -2.04 0.36
C GLU A 27 13.66 -3.55 0.61
N LYS A 28 12.66 -4.24 0.06
CA LYS A 28 12.53 -5.71 0.22
C LYS A 28 13.60 -6.49 -0.53
N ALA A 29 14.02 -6.01 -1.69
CA ALA A 29 15.12 -6.61 -2.45
C ALA A 29 16.45 -6.42 -1.72
N MET A 30 16.73 -5.21 -1.23
CA MET A 30 17.97 -4.91 -0.51
C MET A 30 18.13 -5.72 0.77
N LYS A 31 17.03 -5.97 1.51
CA LYS A 31 17.04 -6.88 2.66
C LYS A 31 17.57 -8.30 2.35
N ARG A 32 17.52 -8.74 1.10
CA ARG A 32 17.93 -10.09 0.68
C ARG A 32 19.22 -10.14 -0.12
N LEU A 33 19.54 -9.06 -0.85
CA LEU A 33 20.59 -9.05 -1.86
C LEU A 33 21.80 -8.20 -1.47
N VAL A 34 21.67 -7.31 -0.49
CA VAL A 34 22.73 -6.39 -0.10
C VAL A 34 23.34 -6.84 1.23
N PRO A 35 24.68 -6.98 1.32
CA PRO A 35 25.35 -7.27 2.57
C PRO A 35 25.10 -6.14 3.58
N TRP A 36 24.79 -6.52 4.82
CA TRP A 36 24.44 -5.57 5.87
C TRP A 36 25.70 -4.84 6.35
N SER A 37 25.71 -3.52 6.20
CA SER A 37 26.81 -2.66 6.62
C SER A 37 26.32 -1.25 6.92
N GLU A 38 27.12 -0.49 7.66
CA GLU A 38 26.80 0.91 7.97
C GLU A 38 26.64 1.75 6.69
N THR A 39 27.58 1.62 5.74
CA THR A 39 27.56 2.37 4.47
C THR A 39 26.30 2.07 3.66
N SER A 40 25.89 0.80 3.57
CA SER A 40 24.68 0.43 2.83
C SER A 40 23.42 0.94 3.53
N ALA A 41 23.37 0.93 4.87
CA ALA A 41 22.27 1.49 5.63
C ALA A 41 22.12 3.02 5.41
N LEU A 42 23.23 3.76 5.45
CA LEU A 42 23.24 5.21 5.22
C LEU A 42 22.80 5.57 3.79
N ILE A 43 23.27 4.83 2.78
CA ILE A 43 22.84 5.03 1.39
C ILE A 43 21.34 4.80 1.25
N GLN A 44 20.79 3.74 1.87
CA GLN A 44 19.36 3.47 1.85
C GLN A 44 18.56 4.62 2.50
N ALA A 45 19.01 5.10 3.66
CA ALA A 45 18.37 6.21 4.35
C ALA A 45 18.32 7.47 3.49
N PHE A 46 19.44 7.80 2.82
CA PHE A 46 19.52 8.94 1.91
C PHE A 46 18.59 8.78 0.69
N VAL A 47 18.68 7.64 -0.02
CA VAL A 47 17.87 7.38 -1.22
C VAL A 47 16.37 7.44 -0.90
N PHE A 48 15.93 6.82 0.20
CA PHE A 48 14.52 6.88 0.57
C PHE A 48 14.08 8.26 1.04
N THR A 49 14.96 9.05 1.67
CA THR A 49 14.66 10.44 2.02
C THR A 49 14.46 11.31 0.77
N VAL A 50 15.33 11.15 -0.24
CA VAL A 50 15.19 11.83 -1.53
C VAL A 50 13.90 11.41 -2.24
N ALA A 51 13.58 10.11 -2.22
CA ALA A 51 12.33 9.60 -2.81
C ALA A 51 11.09 10.22 -2.14
N VAL A 52 11.11 10.39 -0.82
CA VAL A 52 10.02 11.05 -0.07
C VAL A 52 9.82 12.48 -0.56
N ALA A 53 10.91 13.26 -0.63
CA ALA A 53 10.85 14.64 -1.09
C ALA A 53 10.32 14.72 -2.53
N ALA A 54 10.83 13.86 -3.42
CA ALA A 54 10.37 13.81 -4.82
C ALA A 54 8.88 13.48 -4.91
N VAL A 55 8.41 12.42 -4.25
CA VAL A 55 7.00 12.00 -4.27
C VAL A 55 6.10 13.10 -3.71
N TYR A 56 6.50 13.73 -2.59
CA TYR A 56 5.75 14.86 -2.02
C TYR A 56 5.65 16.03 -3.00
N LEU A 57 6.76 16.45 -3.61
CA LEU A 57 6.77 17.56 -4.57
C LEU A 57 5.90 17.27 -5.79
N ILE A 58 5.95 16.05 -6.34
CA ILE A 58 5.12 15.65 -7.48
C ILE A 58 3.64 15.68 -7.09
N LEU A 59 3.26 15.06 -5.96
CA LEU A 59 1.87 15.02 -5.51
C LEU A 59 1.33 16.40 -5.11
N SER A 60 2.18 17.29 -4.59
CA SER A 60 1.81 18.67 -4.28
C SER A 60 1.38 19.47 -5.52
N LYS A 61 1.81 19.04 -6.71
CA LYS A 61 1.44 19.66 -8.00
C LYS A 61 0.37 18.86 -8.75
N ALA A 62 -0.05 17.71 -8.23
CA ALA A 62 -1.04 16.86 -8.87
C ALA A 62 -2.39 17.56 -9.03
N LYS A 63 -2.96 17.46 -10.24
CA LYS A 63 -4.28 18.02 -10.56
C LYS A 63 -5.38 16.99 -10.44
N ASP A 64 -5.10 15.74 -10.77
CA ASP A 64 -6.04 14.64 -10.61
C ASP A 64 -6.14 14.21 -9.14
N ALA A 65 -7.30 14.49 -8.53
CA ALA A 65 -7.54 14.17 -7.12
C ALA A 65 -7.71 12.67 -6.87
N TYR A 66 -8.21 11.89 -7.84
CA TYR A 66 -8.51 10.47 -7.64
C TYR A 66 -7.23 9.63 -7.55
N PHE A 67 -6.41 9.63 -8.61
CA PHE A 67 -5.12 8.96 -8.63
C PHE A 67 -4.14 9.62 -7.66
N GLY A 68 -4.24 10.94 -7.47
CA GLY A 68 -3.45 11.65 -6.46
C GLY A 68 -3.71 11.13 -5.05
N MET A 69 -4.97 10.87 -4.69
CA MET A 69 -5.30 10.26 -3.39
C MET A 69 -4.81 8.82 -3.28
N ILE A 70 -4.95 8.01 -4.33
CA ILE A 70 -4.42 6.64 -4.33
C ILE A 70 -2.90 6.67 -4.06
N ALA A 71 -2.16 7.45 -4.85
CA ALA A 71 -0.72 7.59 -4.70
C ALA A 71 -0.32 8.17 -3.34
N GLY A 72 -1.06 9.17 -2.84
CA GLY A 72 -0.84 9.76 -1.53
C GLY A 72 -1.06 8.79 -0.38
N ILE A 73 -2.12 7.98 -0.42
CA ILE A 73 -2.39 6.95 0.60
C ILE A 73 -1.32 5.86 0.55
N PHE A 74 -0.87 5.45 -0.63
CA PHE A 74 0.25 4.52 -0.76
C PHE A 74 1.55 5.11 -0.19
N ALA A 75 1.86 6.37 -0.53
CA ALA A 75 3.02 7.07 0.01
C ALA A 75 2.96 7.14 1.53
N PHE A 76 1.82 7.55 2.10
CA PHE A 76 1.60 7.60 3.55
C PHE A 76 1.85 6.25 4.24
N LYS A 77 1.43 5.15 3.62
CA LYS A 77 1.54 3.82 4.22
C LYS A 77 2.89 3.15 4.07
N ILE A 78 3.63 3.48 3.00
CA ILE A 78 4.78 2.67 2.55
C ILE A 78 6.09 3.47 2.56
N LEU A 79 6.03 4.80 2.44
CA LEU A 79 7.19 5.66 2.26
C LEU A 79 7.28 6.71 3.39
N PRO A 80 8.42 6.82 4.12
CA PRO A 80 9.65 6.06 3.98
C PRO A 80 9.57 4.70 4.71
N PRO A 81 10.19 3.64 4.16
CA PRO A 81 10.20 2.33 4.79
C PRO A 81 10.98 2.34 6.11
N ASP A 82 10.80 1.31 6.94
CA ASP A 82 11.65 1.11 8.11
C ASP A 82 12.96 0.43 7.71
N ILE A 83 14.09 1.02 8.11
CA ILE A 83 15.42 0.49 7.80
C ILE A 83 15.98 -0.16 9.08
N GLU A 84 15.67 -1.45 9.27
CA GLU A 84 16.17 -2.25 10.40
C GLU A 84 17.70 -2.23 10.49
N MET A 85 18.38 -2.25 9.34
CA MET A 85 19.83 -2.20 9.25
C MET A 85 20.40 -0.92 9.88
N LEU A 86 19.71 0.21 9.75
CA LEU A 86 20.17 1.48 10.31
C LEU A 86 20.20 1.44 11.84
N ARG A 87 19.19 0.81 12.47
CA ARG A 87 19.16 0.59 13.92
C ARG A 87 20.29 -0.32 14.40
N ALA A 88 20.68 -1.28 13.58
CA ALA A 88 21.72 -2.24 13.96
C ALA A 88 23.14 -1.65 13.87
N TYR A 89 23.40 -0.75 12.91
CA TYR A 89 24.76 -0.27 12.62
C TYR A 89 25.02 1.21 12.92
N ASN A 90 24.00 2.08 12.93
CA ASN A 90 24.17 3.50 13.24
C ASN A 90 22.92 4.11 13.90
N MET A 91 22.95 4.16 15.23
CA MET A 91 21.81 4.62 16.05
C MET A 91 21.47 6.10 15.85
N ASP A 92 22.47 6.96 15.64
CA ASP A 92 22.25 8.39 15.43
C ASP A 92 21.55 8.65 14.10
N ALA A 93 22.02 8.02 13.03
CA ALA A 93 21.36 8.07 11.72
C ALA A 93 19.95 7.49 11.79
N SER A 94 19.75 6.42 12.56
CA SER A 94 18.42 5.84 12.81
C SER A 94 17.48 6.83 13.52
N CYS A 95 17.98 7.59 14.50
CA CYS A 95 17.20 8.61 15.19
C CYS A 95 16.75 9.72 14.22
N VAL A 96 17.69 10.26 13.42
CA VAL A 96 17.39 11.29 12.42
C VAL A 96 16.40 10.77 11.37
N TYR A 97 16.63 9.56 10.86
CA TYR A 97 15.74 8.95 9.87
C TYR A 97 14.34 8.69 10.42
N PHE A 98 14.22 8.33 11.70
CA PHE A 98 12.92 8.21 12.36
C PHE A 98 12.16 9.53 12.37
N ILE A 99 12.81 10.66 12.66
CA ILE A 99 12.19 11.99 12.58
C ILE A 99 11.71 12.28 11.16
N VAL A 100 12.54 11.99 10.15
CA VAL A 100 12.17 12.14 8.73
C VAL A 100 10.92 11.31 8.40
N ARG A 101 10.82 10.07 8.89
CA ARG A 101 9.63 9.23 8.71
C ARG A 101 8.39 9.86 9.33
N LYS A 102 8.48 10.42 10.53
CA LYS A 102 7.33 11.09 11.17
C LYS A 102 6.91 12.34 10.42
N MET A 103 7.87 13.15 9.97
CA MET A 103 7.58 14.33 9.15
C MET A 103 6.92 13.96 7.82
N ALA A 104 7.40 12.89 7.16
CA ALA A 104 6.83 12.40 5.91
C ALA A 104 5.36 11.99 6.06
N LEU A 105 4.98 11.34 7.17
CA LEU A 105 3.59 10.99 7.45
C LEU A 105 2.70 12.24 7.49
N VAL A 106 3.15 13.30 8.15
CA VAL A 106 2.42 14.59 8.23
C VAL A 106 2.28 15.22 6.84
N LEU A 107 3.37 15.23 6.05
CA LEU A 107 3.38 15.81 4.70
C LEU A 107 2.43 15.07 3.73
N PHE A 108 2.44 13.72 3.76
CA PHE A 108 1.54 12.93 2.93
C PHE A 108 0.09 13.04 3.40
N LEU A 109 -0.16 13.09 4.71
CA LEU A 109 -1.51 13.33 5.24
C LEU A 109 -2.05 14.70 4.78
N TYR A 110 -1.23 15.75 4.83
CA TYR A 110 -1.58 17.08 4.31
C TYR A 110 -1.89 17.03 2.81
N THR A 111 -1.10 16.31 2.03
CA THR A 111 -1.30 16.18 0.59
C THR A 111 -2.61 15.44 0.27
N ILE A 112 -2.91 14.35 0.98
CA ILE A 112 -4.20 13.64 0.87
C ILE A 112 -5.34 14.59 1.21
N TYR A 113 -5.25 15.35 2.31
CA TYR A 113 -6.28 16.30 2.71
C TYR A 113 -6.52 17.39 1.66
N ARG A 114 -5.44 17.97 1.10
CA ARG A 114 -5.54 18.97 0.03
C ARG A 114 -6.21 18.41 -1.23
N LEU A 115 -5.85 17.18 -1.63
CA LEU A 115 -6.46 16.50 -2.78
C LEU A 115 -7.92 16.15 -2.53
N TYR A 116 -8.27 15.75 -1.30
CA TYR A 116 -9.64 15.53 -0.86
C TYR A 116 -10.48 16.80 -0.99
N LEU A 117 -10.02 17.94 -0.46
CA LEU A 117 -10.73 19.22 -0.60
C LEU A 117 -10.96 19.59 -2.07
N ARG A 118 -9.97 19.34 -2.92
CA ARG A 118 -10.07 19.59 -4.36
C ARG A 118 -11.11 18.69 -5.03
N SER A 119 -11.21 17.42 -4.61
CA SER A 119 -12.22 16.48 -5.13
C SER A 119 -13.66 16.91 -4.81
N LYS A 120 -13.85 17.73 -3.77
CA LYS A 120 -15.16 18.23 -3.35
C LYS A 120 -15.64 19.41 -4.20
N LYS A 121 -14.73 20.14 -4.84
CA LYS A 121 -15.04 21.39 -5.55
C LYS A 121 -15.57 21.09 -6.96
N GLY A 122 -16.87 21.33 -7.17
CA GLY A 122 -17.49 21.32 -8.51
C GLY A 122 -17.71 19.94 -9.14
N GLN A 123 -17.79 18.86 -8.34
CA GLN A 123 -18.07 17.50 -8.82
C GLN A 123 -19.39 16.98 -8.26
N ALA A 124 -20.20 16.35 -9.13
CA ALA A 124 -21.51 15.79 -8.78
C ALA A 124 -21.42 14.55 -7.86
N ASP A 125 -20.35 13.75 -7.97
CA ASP A 125 -20.05 12.62 -7.08
C ASP A 125 -18.67 12.83 -6.40
N PRO A 126 -18.63 13.60 -5.30
CA PRO A 126 -17.40 13.88 -4.56
C PRO A 126 -16.98 12.68 -3.71
N ILE A 127 -15.67 12.57 -3.50
CA ILE A 127 -15.12 11.55 -2.60
C ILE A 127 -15.45 11.96 -1.17
N ARG A 128 -16.02 11.05 -0.39
CA ARG A 128 -16.39 11.26 1.01
C ARG A 128 -15.19 10.97 1.91
N ALA A 129 -15.16 11.59 3.08
CA ALA A 129 -14.07 11.42 4.04
C ALA A 129 -13.96 9.97 4.56
N LEU A 130 -15.10 9.29 4.79
CA LEU A 130 -15.09 7.97 5.42
C LEU A 130 -14.35 6.89 4.59
N PRO A 131 -14.55 6.76 3.27
CA PRO A 131 -13.71 5.89 2.42
C PRO A 131 -12.21 6.18 2.52
N VAL A 132 -11.81 7.46 2.53
CA VAL A 132 -10.40 7.84 2.66
C VAL A 132 -9.84 7.47 4.03
N ALA A 133 -10.59 7.75 5.09
CA ALA A 133 -10.22 7.36 6.46
C ALA A 133 -10.16 5.84 6.62
N ALA A 134 -11.11 5.10 6.04
CA ALA A 134 -11.11 3.64 6.07
C ALA A 134 -9.86 3.08 5.38
N LEU A 135 -9.49 3.64 4.22
CA LEU A 135 -8.26 3.28 3.54
C LEU A 135 -7.03 3.57 4.41
N LEU A 136 -6.99 4.65 5.17
CA LEU A 136 -5.84 4.96 6.04
C LEU A 136 -5.78 4.06 7.29
N LEU A 137 -6.92 3.75 7.91
CA LEU A 137 -6.95 3.24 9.29
C LEU A 137 -7.27 1.74 9.42
N VAL A 138 -8.13 1.18 8.56
CA VAL A 138 -8.66 -0.18 8.77
C VAL A 138 -7.57 -1.25 8.79
N VAL A 139 -6.67 -1.20 7.80
CA VAL A 139 -5.57 -2.18 7.71
C VAL A 139 -4.60 -2.01 8.87
N PRO A 140 -4.01 -0.81 9.13
CA PRO A 140 -3.10 -0.63 10.26
C PRO A 140 -3.70 -1.02 11.61
N PHE A 141 -4.98 -0.72 11.85
CA PHE A 141 -5.67 -1.04 13.08
C PHE A 141 -5.74 -2.57 13.30
N LEU A 142 -6.21 -3.32 12.30
CA LEU A 142 -6.35 -4.77 12.42
C LEU A 142 -5.00 -5.50 12.42
N THR A 143 -4.01 -4.99 11.68
CA THR A 143 -2.63 -5.55 11.76
C THR A 143 -1.98 -5.26 13.11
N GLY A 144 -2.31 -4.13 13.75
CA GLY A 144 -1.85 -3.82 15.10
C GLY A 144 -2.37 -4.85 16.11
N MET A 145 -3.68 -5.14 16.06
CA MET A 145 -4.28 -6.21 16.86
C MET A 145 -3.64 -7.57 16.55
N SER A 146 -3.44 -7.89 15.27
CA SER A 146 -2.85 -9.15 14.86
C SER A 146 -1.48 -9.38 15.50
N ASN A 147 -0.60 -8.38 15.49
CA ASN A 147 0.74 -8.50 16.07
C ASN A 147 0.71 -8.91 17.55
N ASP A 148 -0.21 -8.33 18.33
CA ASP A 148 -0.35 -8.65 19.76
C ASP A 148 -0.86 -10.09 19.96
N PHE A 149 -1.87 -10.49 19.16
CA PHE A 149 -2.42 -11.85 19.21
C PHE A 149 -1.43 -12.92 18.72
N GLU A 150 -0.62 -12.60 17.71
CA GLU A 150 0.44 -13.45 17.18
C GLU A 150 1.51 -13.74 18.24
N GLN A 151 1.98 -12.70 18.95
CA GLN A 151 2.95 -12.86 20.03
C GLN A 151 2.37 -13.72 21.16
N TYR A 152 1.13 -13.45 21.58
CA TYR A 152 0.45 -14.25 22.59
C TYR A 152 0.31 -15.72 22.15
N ALA A 153 -0.14 -15.97 20.92
CA ALA A 153 -0.31 -17.30 20.38
C ALA A 153 1.02 -18.07 20.28
N TYR A 154 2.09 -17.39 19.88
CA TYR A 154 3.42 -17.99 19.81
C TYR A 154 3.92 -18.40 21.20
N ILE A 155 3.83 -17.51 22.19
CA ILE A 155 4.25 -17.80 23.58
C ILE A 155 3.47 -18.99 24.14
N LYS A 156 2.15 -19.05 23.89
CA LYS A 156 1.28 -20.09 24.45
C LYS A 156 1.44 -21.46 23.79
N THR A 157 1.64 -21.49 22.47
CA THR A 157 1.62 -22.75 21.70
C THR A 157 3.00 -23.25 21.31
N GLY A 158 4.03 -22.39 21.36
CA GLY A 158 5.36 -22.68 20.82
C GLY A 158 5.39 -22.91 19.30
N SER A 159 4.26 -22.70 18.60
CA SER A 159 4.08 -23.00 17.18
C SER A 159 3.84 -21.72 16.39
N MET A 160 4.46 -21.65 15.21
CA MET A 160 4.27 -20.55 14.26
C MET A 160 2.97 -20.68 13.44
N MET A 161 2.29 -21.84 13.48
CA MET A 161 1.10 -22.06 12.64
C MET A 161 -0.09 -21.18 13.04
N LEU A 162 -0.36 -21.05 14.34
CA LEU A 162 -1.47 -20.23 14.85
C LEU A 162 -1.24 -18.73 14.62
N PRO A 163 -0.03 -18.16 14.89
CA PRO A 163 0.31 -16.80 14.48
C PRO A 163 0.04 -16.52 13.00
N TYR A 164 0.48 -17.39 12.09
CA TYR A 164 0.23 -17.18 10.66
C TYR A 164 -1.26 -17.20 10.28
N ALA A 165 -2.06 -18.03 10.95
CA ALA A 165 -3.51 -18.06 10.72
C ALA A 165 -4.20 -16.80 11.25
N LEU A 166 -3.74 -16.26 12.37
CA LEU A 166 -4.23 -15.00 12.94
C LEU A 166 -3.93 -13.83 12.01
N ASP A 167 -2.69 -13.69 11.53
CA ASP A 167 -2.28 -12.66 10.55
C ASP A 167 -3.19 -12.67 9.31
N ALA A 168 -3.37 -13.85 8.72
CA ALA A 168 -4.27 -14.01 7.58
C ALA A 168 -5.73 -13.66 7.93
N GLY A 169 -6.23 -14.10 9.09
CA GLY A 169 -7.58 -13.83 9.56
C GLY A 169 -7.86 -12.33 9.76
N PHE A 170 -6.96 -11.62 10.45
CA PHE A 170 -7.07 -10.17 10.65
C PHE A 170 -6.96 -9.40 9.34
N TYR A 171 -6.09 -9.82 8.43
CA TYR A 171 -5.98 -9.20 7.11
C TYR A 171 -7.27 -9.38 6.28
N ILE A 172 -7.85 -10.59 6.28
CA ILE A 172 -9.13 -10.86 5.59
C ILE A 172 -10.25 -10.05 6.23
N ALA A 173 -10.32 -9.99 7.56
CA ALA A 173 -11.29 -9.15 8.27
C ALA A 173 -11.18 -7.67 7.86
N ALA A 174 -9.95 -7.16 7.70
CA ALA A 174 -9.72 -5.79 7.21
C ALA A 174 -10.28 -5.58 5.81
N MET A 175 -10.11 -6.57 4.93
CA MET A 175 -10.68 -6.53 3.59
C MET A 175 -12.20 -6.64 3.59
N CYS A 176 -12.79 -7.40 4.51
CA CYS A 176 -14.25 -7.43 4.70
C CYS A 176 -14.79 -6.05 5.11
N VAL A 177 -14.14 -5.37 6.05
CA VAL A 177 -14.53 -4.01 6.49
C VAL A 177 -14.44 -3.02 5.31
N LEU A 178 -13.35 -3.04 4.54
CA LEU A 178 -13.25 -2.23 3.32
C LEU A 178 -14.32 -2.61 2.29
N GLY A 179 -14.69 -3.89 2.21
CA GLY A 179 -15.78 -4.38 1.37
C GLY A 179 -17.14 -3.79 1.77
N VAL A 180 -17.44 -3.72 3.07
CA VAL A 180 -18.66 -3.08 3.60
C VAL A 180 -18.69 -1.60 3.23
N VAL A 181 -17.57 -0.89 3.36
CA VAL A 181 -17.45 0.52 2.93
C VAL A 181 -17.81 0.69 1.46
N CYS A 182 -17.35 -0.21 0.58
CA CYS A 182 -17.72 -0.18 -0.84
C CYS A 182 -19.23 -0.33 -1.08
N VAL A 183 -19.90 -1.20 -0.31
CA VAL A 183 -21.34 -1.43 -0.45
C VAL A 183 -22.16 -0.23 0.03
N LEU A 184 -21.71 0.44 1.10
CA LEU A 184 -22.39 1.58 1.71
C LEU A 184 -22.30 2.86 0.86
N PHE A 185 -21.12 3.17 0.29
CA PHE A 185 -20.91 4.43 -0.41
C PHE A 185 -21.14 4.37 -1.92
N ARG A 186 -20.88 3.20 -2.55
CA ARG A 186 -21.02 2.96 -4.00
C ARG A 186 -20.28 4.00 -4.88
N GLY A 187 -20.45 3.87 -6.20
CA GLY A 187 -19.95 4.84 -7.18
C GLY A 187 -18.45 5.08 -7.10
N ARG A 188 -18.03 6.34 -7.16
CA ARG A 188 -16.62 6.72 -7.18
C ARG A 188 -15.89 6.41 -5.87
N ASN A 189 -16.60 6.43 -4.75
CA ASN A 189 -16.06 6.10 -3.43
C ASN A 189 -15.70 4.61 -3.34
N ALA A 190 -16.59 3.75 -3.83
CA ALA A 190 -16.33 2.31 -3.89
C ALA A 190 -15.22 1.97 -4.90
N ALA A 191 -15.16 2.69 -6.03
CA ALA A 191 -14.05 2.57 -6.97
C ALA A 191 -12.71 2.89 -6.30
N LEU A 192 -12.62 4.01 -5.56
CA LEU A 192 -11.39 4.40 -4.87
C LEU A 192 -10.87 3.29 -3.94
N VAL A 193 -11.76 2.75 -3.11
CA VAL A 193 -11.41 1.68 -2.16
C VAL A 193 -10.99 0.42 -2.91
N CYS A 194 -11.74 0.01 -3.93
CA CYS A 194 -11.40 -1.20 -4.69
C CYS A 194 -10.08 -1.06 -5.45
N ASP A 195 -9.82 0.09 -6.06
CA ASP A 195 -8.66 0.33 -6.90
C ASP A 195 -7.40 0.35 -6.04
N PHE A 196 -7.47 1.07 -4.91
CA PHE A 196 -6.42 1.07 -3.91
C PHE A 196 -6.13 -0.35 -3.41
N SER A 197 -7.16 -1.10 -2.99
CA SER A 197 -6.99 -2.46 -2.47
C SER A 197 -6.42 -3.42 -3.52
N MET A 198 -6.94 -3.40 -4.75
CA MET A 198 -6.42 -4.23 -5.84
C MET A 198 -4.96 -3.93 -6.17
N ILE A 199 -4.56 -2.66 -6.24
CA ILE A 199 -3.15 -2.29 -6.42
C ILE A 199 -2.32 -2.86 -5.26
N GLY A 200 -2.82 -2.74 -4.03
CA GLY A 200 -2.16 -3.29 -2.84
C GLY A 200 -1.97 -4.81 -2.91
N PHE A 201 -2.99 -5.54 -3.34
CA PHE A 201 -2.93 -7.00 -3.51
C PHE A 201 -1.97 -7.41 -4.61
N VAL A 202 -1.96 -6.71 -5.75
CA VAL A 202 -1.04 -6.99 -6.85
C VAL A 202 0.40 -6.77 -6.40
N VAL A 203 0.68 -5.65 -5.71
CA VAL A 203 2.03 -5.36 -5.18
C VAL A 203 2.43 -6.39 -4.12
N GLY A 204 1.53 -6.75 -3.20
CA GLY A 204 1.77 -7.76 -2.17
C GLY A 204 2.01 -9.16 -2.74
N GLY A 205 1.18 -9.57 -3.70
CA GLY A 205 1.26 -10.84 -4.41
C GLY A 205 2.54 -10.95 -5.24
N ALA A 206 2.85 -9.93 -6.05
CA ALA A 206 4.10 -9.87 -6.81
C ALA A 206 5.33 -9.97 -5.91
N ARG A 207 5.32 -9.28 -4.76
CA ARG A 207 6.40 -9.38 -3.78
C ARG A 207 6.56 -10.81 -3.26
N LYS A 208 5.47 -11.47 -2.85
CA LYS A 208 5.53 -12.85 -2.33
C LYS A 208 5.96 -13.84 -3.42
N LEU A 209 5.51 -13.66 -4.67
CA LEU A 209 5.95 -14.43 -5.83
C LEU A 209 7.45 -14.28 -6.09
N CYS A 210 7.97 -13.05 -6.20
CA CYS A 210 9.40 -12.81 -6.40
C CYS A 210 10.23 -13.41 -5.26
N SER A 211 9.74 -13.32 -4.03
CA SER A 211 10.39 -13.93 -2.87
C SER A 211 10.49 -15.45 -2.99
N ALA A 212 9.40 -16.09 -3.41
CA ALA A 212 9.35 -17.54 -3.59
C ALA A 212 10.32 -17.98 -4.70
N LEU A 213 10.36 -17.26 -5.82
CA LEU A 213 11.26 -17.54 -6.94
C LEU A 213 12.75 -17.44 -6.54
N ILE A 214 13.12 -16.42 -5.77
CA ILE A 214 14.51 -16.28 -5.29
C ILE A 214 14.91 -17.45 -4.39
N ILE A 215 14.03 -17.85 -3.46
CA ILE A 215 14.28 -18.96 -2.53
C ILE A 215 14.38 -20.29 -3.28
N LEU A 216 13.49 -20.53 -4.24
CA LEU A 216 13.51 -21.73 -5.08
C LEU A 216 14.78 -21.82 -5.92
N ASN A 217 15.20 -20.73 -6.57
CA ASN A 217 16.45 -20.69 -7.34
C ASN A 217 17.69 -20.90 -6.48
N ALA A 218 17.63 -20.55 -5.19
CA ALA A 218 18.70 -20.79 -4.23
C ALA A 218 18.69 -22.23 -3.65
N ASN A 219 17.81 -23.12 -4.12
CA ASN A 219 17.61 -24.48 -3.59
C ASN A 219 17.31 -24.51 -2.07
N LEU A 220 16.67 -23.46 -1.54
CA LEU A 220 16.29 -23.36 -0.14
C LEU A 220 14.84 -23.79 0.06
N HIS A 221 14.51 -24.29 1.26
CA HIS A 221 13.15 -24.73 1.60
C HIS A 221 12.14 -23.56 1.52
N LEU A 222 11.15 -23.68 0.65
CA LEU A 222 10.06 -22.71 0.53
C LEU A 222 8.97 -22.98 1.59
N SER A 223 8.77 -22.04 2.52
CA SER A 223 7.67 -22.14 3.47
C SER A 223 6.30 -22.08 2.78
N LYS A 224 5.39 -23.00 3.16
CA LYS A 224 3.99 -23.05 2.70
C LYS A 224 3.24 -21.73 2.91
N SER A 225 3.69 -20.90 3.86
CA SER A 225 3.16 -19.55 4.10
C SER A 225 3.25 -18.65 2.87
N TYR A 226 4.32 -18.74 2.06
CA TYR A 226 4.44 -17.95 0.83
C TYR A 226 3.34 -18.27 -0.17
N ILE A 227 3.08 -19.57 -0.38
CA ILE A 227 2.05 -20.06 -1.30
C ILE A 227 0.66 -19.65 -0.81
N CYS A 228 0.40 -19.77 0.49
CA CYS A 228 -0.86 -19.36 1.11
C CYS A 228 -1.14 -17.86 0.88
N TRP A 229 -0.16 -16.99 1.13
CA TRP A 229 -0.32 -15.55 0.91
C TRP A 229 -0.56 -15.19 -0.56
N ILE A 230 0.09 -15.88 -1.50
CA ILE A 230 -0.15 -15.70 -2.94
C ILE A 230 -1.60 -16.06 -3.28
N ALA A 231 -2.10 -17.18 -2.77
CA ALA A 231 -3.49 -17.60 -2.96
C ALA A 231 -4.48 -16.60 -2.36
N ILE A 232 -4.24 -16.12 -1.13
CA ILE A 232 -5.07 -15.11 -0.47
C ILE A 232 -5.14 -13.83 -1.33
N TYR A 233 -4.02 -13.32 -1.81
CA TYR A 233 -4.03 -12.13 -2.68
C TYR A 233 -4.77 -12.36 -3.99
N ALA A 234 -4.63 -13.53 -4.62
CA ALA A 234 -5.35 -13.86 -5.85
C ALA A 234 -6.87 -13.90 -5.64
N VAL A 235 -7.34 -14.53 -4.55
CA VAL A 235 -8.75 -14.57 -4.18
C VAL A 235 -9.29 -13.17 -3.86
N LEU A 236 -8.53 -12.36 -3.12
CA LEU A 236 -8.91 -10.99 -2.79
C LEU A 236 -9.00 -10.09 -4.03
N ILE A 237 -8.10 -10.25 -5.02
CA ILE A 237 -8.18 -9.55 -6.31
C ILE A 237 -9.50 -9.91 -7.01
N ALA A 238 -9.83 -11.21 -7.10
CA ALA A 238 -11.07 -11.65 -7.73
C ALA A 238 -12.30 -11.11 -6.99
N ALA A 239 -12.32 -11.18 -5.65
CA ALA A 239 -13.40 -10.68 -4.83
C ALA A 239 -13.62 -9.18 -4.99
N PHE A 240 -12.55 -8.37 -4.95
CA PHE A 240 -12.64 -6.92 -5.12
C PHE A 240 -12.93 -6.49 -6.56
N ALA A 241 -12.53 -7.28 -7.56
CA ALA A 241 -12.94 -7.04 -8.95
C ALA A 241 -14.45 -7.23 -9.13
N VAL A 242 -15.02 -8.30 -8.54
CA VAL A 242 -16.48 -8.51 -8.52
C VAL A 242 -17.19 -7.41 -7.74
N LEU A 243 -16.65 -7.03 -6.57
CA LEU A 243 -17.20 -5.97 -5.75
C LEU A 243 -17.22 -4.63 -6.48
N ARG A 244 -16.11 -4.24 -7.11
CA ARG A 244 -16.01 -3.03 -7.95
C ARG A 244 -17.06 -3.06 -9.05
N LYS A 245 -17.21 -4.18 -9.74
CA LYS A 245 -18.22 -4.33 -10.81
C LYS A 245 -19.64 -4.08 -10.29
N LYS A 246 -19.97 -4.56 -9.10
CA LYS A 246 -21.29 -4.42 -8.47
C LYS A 246 -21.55 -3.02 -7.88
N THR A 247 -20.55 -2.39 -7.27
CA THR A 247 -20.74 -1.15 -6.49
C THR A 247 -20.36 0.11 -7.24
N ALA A 248 -19.44 0.02 -8.22
CA ALA A 248 -18.92 1.15 -8.99
C ALA A 248 -19.07 0.99 -10.52
N GLY A 249 -19.51 -0.18 -10.98
CA GLY A 249 -19.71 -0.50 -12.40
C GLY A 249 -18.48 -1.11 -13.09
N SER A 250 -18.67 -1.53 -14.35
CA SER A 250 -17.62 -2.14 -15.19
C SER A 250 -16.75 -1.07 -15.86
N ALA A 251 -16.11 -0.23 -15.07
CA ALA A 251 -14.96 0.53 -15.52
C ALA A 251 -13.74 -0.38 -15.36
N LEU A 252 -13.04 -0.67 -16.48
CA LEU A 252 -11.68 -1.26 -16.47
C LEU A 252 -10.83 -0.56 -15.41
N ILE A 253 -9.82 -1.24 -14.88
CA ILE A 253 -9.18 -0.87 -13.61
C ILE A 253 -8.66 0.58 -13.53
N PHE A 254 -8.62 1.29 -14.66
CA PHE A 254 -8.14 2.65 -14.83
C PHE A 254 -9.01 3.56 -15.74
N SER A 255 -10.25 3.18 -16.09
CA SER A 255 -11.07 4.09 -16.91
C SER A 255 -11.66 5.19 -16.02
N GLY A 256 -11.05 6.38 -16.05
CA GLY A 256 -11.63 7.64 -15.56
C GLY A 256 -12.86 8.10 -16.35
N ALA A 257 -13.67 7.16 -16.84
CA ALA A 257 -14.94 7.44 -17.48
C ALA A 257 -15.98 7.64 -16.37
N ALA A 258 -16.16 8.90 -15.99
CA ALA A 258 -17.41 9.35 -15.40
C ALA A 258 -18.56 8.83 -16.28
N ARG A 259 -19.40 7.94 -15.74
CA ARG A 259 -20.70 7.71 -16.35
C ARG A 259 -21.48 9.01 -16.16
N LYS A 260 -21.73 9.72 -17.25
CA LYS A 260 -22.89 10.59 -17.34
C LYS A 260 -24.12 9.69 -17.21
N SER A 261 -24.81 9.80 -16.09
CA SER A 261 -26.27 9.67 -16.01
C SER A 261 -26.72 10.63 -14.93
#